data_AF-A0A660Q9Z6-F1
#
_entry.id   AF-A0A660Q9Z6-F1
#
_cell.length_a   1.000
_cell.length_b   1.000
_cell.length_c   1.000
_cell.angle_alpha   90.00
_cell.angle_beta   90.00
_cell.angle_gamma   90.00
#
_symmetry.space_group_name_H-M   'P 1'
#
loop_
_entity.id
_entity.type
_entity.pdbx_description
1 polymer ?
#
loop_
_entity_poly.entity_id
_entity_poly.type
_entity_poly.pdbx_seq_one_letter_code
_entity_poly.pdbx_strand_id
1 'polypeptide(L)'
;AFKNLGSLGGGNHFIEIQAGDDGNVWLMLHSGSRNLGYRIAEHHHKRAVELCRRKGIELPADDLAYLESDSEEGRAYIREMNLALDYALENRARMMAVFKEAFYHTYASVVFTQEINIHHNYAAPEEHFGESVWVHRKGATSAKQGEMGIIPGSMGTPSYIVRGKGNADSFASCSHGAGRTMGRMAASRTLSREACDKAMEGIVFSGWHSMRGRGRKGRGMLDLSEAPQAYKNIDEVIEAELDLIEPIVRLRPLGVLKG
;
A
#
# COMPACT_ATOMS: atom_id res chain seq x y z
N ALA A 1 8.89 19.24 1.52
CA ALA A 1 8.98 17.91 0.88
C ALA A 1 10.32 17.20 1.15
N PHE A 2 11.47 17.89 1.08
CA PHE A 2 12.80 17.26 1.19
C PHE A 2 13.13 16.50 2.49
N LYS A 3 12.52 16.84 3.64
CA LYS A 3 12.84 16.20 4.93
C LYS A 3 12.42 14.72 5.05
N ASN A 4 11.55 14.22 4.16
CA ASN A 4 10.95 12.88 4.28
C ASN A 4 11.32 11.93 3.13
N LEU A 5 12.16 12.34 2.17
CA LEU A 5 12.55 11.47 1.06
C LEU A 5 13.52 10.39 1.58
N GLY A 6 13.31 9.14 1.18
CA GLY A 6 14.00 7.97 1.72
C GLY A 6 13.53 7.57 3.13
N SER A 7 12.27 7.85 3.48
CA SER A 7 11.70 7.49 4.79
C SER A 7 10.47 6.61 4.68
N LEU A 8 10.31 5.69 5.64
CA LEU A 8 9.24 4.70 5.65
C LEU A 8 7.89 5.33 6.04
N GLY A 9 7.88 5.95 7.22
CA GLY A 9 6.70 6.53 7.87
C GLY A 9 5.79 5.58 8.62
N GLY A 10 4.78 6.15 9.26
CA GLY A 10 3.78 5.39 10.01
C GLY A 10 2.61 4.86 9.18
N GLY A 11 1.63 4.27 9.87
CA GLY A 11 0.49 3.57 9.28
C GLY A 11 0.86 2.15 8.86
N ASN A 12 0.32 1.67 7.73
CA ASN A 12 0.60 0.34 7.20
C ASN A 12 1.93 0.25 6.40
N HIS A 13 2.82 1.25 6.50
CA HIS A 13 4.12 1.20 5.83
C HIS A 13 5.12 0.34 6.59
N PHE A 14 5.85 -0.54 5.91
CA PHE A 14 6.78 -1.48 6.53
C PHE A 14 7.97 -1.83 5.62
N ILE A 15 9.02 -2.37 6.23
CA ILE A 15 10.10 -3.10 5.55
C ILE A 15 10.08 -4.52 6.09
N GLU A 16 10.09 -5.51 5.21
CA GLU A 16 10.00 -6.92 5.58
C GLU A 16 11.06 -7.77 4.89
N ILE A 17 11.60 -8.72 5.65
CA ILE A 17 12.37 -9.85 5.13
C ILE A 17 11.43 -11.05 5.15
N GLN A 18 11.29 -11.73 4.01
CA GLN A 18 10.34 -12.82 3.87
C GLN A 18 10.99 -14.04 3.21
N ALA A 19 10.59 -15.24 3.60
CA ALA A 19 10.98 -16.50 2.95
C ALA A 19 9.93 -16.86 1.89
N GLY A 20 10.36 -17.04 0.64
CA GLY A 20 9.51 -17.59 -0.41
C GLY A 20 9.50 -19.11 -0.40
N ASP A 21 8.39 -19.70 -0.85
CA ASP A 21 8.27 -21.13 -1.15
C ASP A 21 9.07 -21.55 -2.40
N ASP A 22 9.60 -20.58 -3.15
CA ASP A 22 10.59 -20.73 -4.21
C ASP A 22 12.03 -20.95 -3.69
N GLY A 23 12.22 -20.91 -2.37
CA GLY A 23 13.53 -21.06 -1.72
C GLY A 23 14.36 -19.77 -1.65
N ASN A 24 13.84 -18.64 -2.13
CA ASN A 24 14.53 -17.35 -2.07
C ASN A 24 14.15 -16.54 -0.82
N VAL A 25 15.01 -15.60 -0.46
CA VAL A 25 14.68 -14.54 0.51
C VAL A 25 14.26 -13.30 -0.25
N TRP A 26 13.09 -12.78 0.08
CA TRP A 26 12.50 -11.60 -0.53
C TRP A 26 12.62 -10.40 0.41
N LEU A 27 12.97 -9.25 -0.19
CA LEU A 27 13.02 -7.97 0.48
C LEU A 27 11.82 -7.14 0.05
N MET A 28 10.84 -6.98 0.94
CA MET A 28 9.62 -6.22 0.64
C MET A 28 9.63 -4.86 1.34
N LEU A 29 9.20 -3.83 0.62
CA LEU A 29 9.07 -2.48 1.13
C LEU A 29 7.71 -1.92 0.72
N HIS A 30 6.92 -1.52 1.71
CA HIS A 30 5.63 -0.87 1.49
C HIS A 30 5.69 0.58 1.97
N SER A 31 5.76 1.53 1.03
CA SER A 31 5.74 2.97 1.30
C SER A 31 5.21 3.78 0.11
N GLY A 32 4.77 5.00 0.39
CA GLY A 32 4.17 5.91 -0.60
C GLY A 32 4.85 7.28 -0.71
N SER A 33 4.11 8.24 -1.22
CA SER A 33 4.53 9.63 -1.47
C SER A 33 4.70 10.49 -0.22
N ARG A 34 4.66 9.87 0.97
CA ARG A 34 4.70 10.54 2.28
C ARG A 34 3.64 11.67 2.37
N ASN A 35 3.90 12.72 3.15
CA ASN A 35 2.98 13.86 3.27
C ASN A 35 2.82 14.68 1.98
N LEU A 36 3.68 14.50 0.95
CA LEU A 36 3.57 15.25 -0.30
C LEU A 36 2.26 14.91 -1.02
N GLY A 37 2.04 13.64 -1.34
CA GLY A 37 0.81 13.21 -2.02
C GLY A 37 -0.46 13.47 -1.21
N TYR A 38 -0.39 13.37 0.13
CA TYR A 38 -1.51 13.75 1.00
C TYR A 38 -1.91 15.23 0.82
N ARG A 39 -0.92 16.13 0.75
CA ARG A 39 -1.19 17.58 0.59
C ARG A 39 -1.70 17.92 -0.80
N ILE A 40 -1.22 17.24 -1.83
CA ILE A 40 -1.72 17.36 -3.20
C ILE A 40 -3.19 16.92 -3.25
N ALA A 41 -3.50 15.72 -2.74
CA ALA A 41 -4.86 15.21 -2.69
C ALA A 41 -5.81 16.14 -1.91
N GLU A 42 -5.38 16.63 -0.72
CA GLU A 42 -6.18 17.56 0.09
C GLU A 42 -6.45 18.88 -0.65
N HIS A 43 -5.45 19.43 -1.35
CA HIS A 43 -5.57 20.66 -2.11
C HIS A 43 -6.60 20.53 -3.24
N HIS A 44 -6.44 19.50 -4.09
CA HIS A 44 -7.31 19.30 -5.25
C HIS A 44 -8.72 18.85 -4.86
N HIS A 45 -8.86 18.08 -3.78
CA HIS A 45 -10.18 17.72 -3.26
C HIS A 45 -10.97 18.95 -2.79
N LYS A 46 -10.34 19.87 -2.05
CA LYS A 46 -10.98 21.14 -1.67
C LYS A 46 -11.45 21.94 -2.87
N ARG A 47 -10.64 21.97 -3.94
CA ARG A 47 -11.00 22.64 -5.20
C ARG A 47 -12.14 21.95 -5.93
N ALA A 48 -12.16 20.63 -5.97
CA ALA A 48 -13.25 19.84 -6.53
C ALA A 48 -14.58 20.15 -5.83
N VAL A 49 -14.61 20.12 -4.48
CA VAL A 49 -15.80 20.44 -3.69
C VAL A 49 -16.30 21.86 -3.98
N GLU A 50 -15.41 22.84 -4.01
CA GLU A 50 -15.76 24.23 -4.33
C GLU A 50 -16.35 24.36 -5.74
N LEU A 51 -15.74 23.72 -6.74
CA LEU A 51 -16.17 23.77 -8.13
C LEU A 51 -17.52 23.10 -8.33
N CYS A 52 -17.74 21.91 -7.75
CA CYS A 52 -19.02 21.22 -7.82
C CYS A 52 -20.14 22.07 -7.21
N ARG A 53 -19.91 22.67 -6.03
CA ARG A 53 -20.88 23.57 -5.39
C ARG A 53 -21.17 24.80 -6.24
N ARG A 54 -20.13 25.43 -6.80
CA ARG A 54 -20.29 26.62 -7.66
C ARG A 54 -21.06 26.31 -8.95
N LYS A 55 -20.87 25.11 -9.52
CA LYS A 55 -21.61 24.64 -10.70
C LYS A 55 -23.02 24.11 -10.35
N GLY A 56 -23.41 24.08 -9.07
CA GLY A 56 -24.69 23.52 -8.63
C GLY A 56 -24.80 22.00 -8.84
N ILE A 57 -23.68 21.28 -8.87
CA ILE A 57 -23.66 19.82 -9.01
C ILE A 57 -24.04 19.21 -7.66
N GLU A 58 -25.14 18.45 -7.65
CA GLU A 58 -25.56 17.68 -6.48
C GLU A 58 -24.75 16.38 -6.39
N LEU A 59 -24.07 16.18 -5.26
CA LEU A 59 -23.27 14.99 -4.97
C LEU A 59 -23.88 14.22 -3.79
N PRO A 60 -23.83 12.88 -3.78
CA PRO A 60 -24.24 12.09 -2.63
C PRO A 60 -23.43 12.40 -1.36
N ALA A 61 -22.16 12.80 -1.54
CA ALA A 61 -21.26 13.23 -0.48
C ALA A 61 -20.15 14.13 -1.06
N ASP A 62 -19.64 15.07 -0.25
CA ASP A 62 -18.49 15.91 -0.63
C ASP A 62 -17.26 15.06 -1.02
N ASP A 63 -17.07 13.90 -0.38
CA ASP A 63 -15.97 12.96 -0.64
C ASP A 63 -15.97 12.39 -2.08
N LEU A 64 -17.07 12.56 -2.82
CA LEU A 64 -17.21 12.17 -4.23
C LEU A 64 -17.04 13.33 -5.21
N ALA A 65 -16.61 14.51 -4.74
CA ALA A 65 -16.31 15.63 -5.62
C ALA A 65 -15.17 15.31 -6.58
N TYR A 66 -15.31 15.77 -7.82
CA TYR A 66 -14.40 15.45 -8.93
C TYR A 66 -14.00 16.69 -9.73
N LEU A 67 -12.96 16.52 -10.55
CA LEU A 67 -12.51 17.50 -11.53
C LEU A 67 -12.61 16.84 -12.92
N GLU A 68 -13.15 17.56 -13.90
CA GLU A 68 -13.12 17.12 -15.30
C GLU A 68 -11.66 17.02 -15.75
N SER A 69 -11.25 15.90 -16.34
CA SER A 69 -9.82 15.60 -16.61
C SER A 69 -9.18 16.57 -17.62
N ASP A 70 -10.00 17.16 -18.50
CA ASP A 70 -9.65 18.17 -19.50
C ASP A 70 -9.88 19.62 -19.02
N SER A 71 -10.28 19.83 -17.76
CA SER A 71 -10.28 21.16 -17.14
C SER A 71 -8.86 21.61 -16.78
N GLU A 72 -8.67 22.90 -16.49
CA GLU A 72 -7.39 23.41 -15.98
C GLU A 72 -7.02 22.75 -14.64
N GLU A 73 -8.00 22.66 -13.74
CA GLU A 73 -7.85 22.05 -12.42
C GLU A 73 -7.59 20.54 -12.52
N GLY A 74 -8.31 19.83 -13.39
CA GLY A 74 -8.09 18.40 -13.63
C GLY A 74 -6.69 18.11 -14.17
N ARG A 75 -6.24 18.87 -15.18
CA ARG A 75 -4.87 18.76 -15.69
C ARG A 75 -3.82 19.11 -14.62
N ALA A 76 -4.10 20.07 -13.74
CA ALA A 76 -3.20 20.40 -12.64
C ALA A 76 -3.10 19.25 -11.63
N TYR A 77 -4.23 18.66 -11.24
CA TYR A 77 -4.27 17.49 -10.38
C TYR A 77 -3.49 16.32 -10.99
N ILE A 78 -3.70 15.99 -12.27
CA ILE A 78 -3.02 14.89 -12.95
C ILE A 78 -1.50 15.08 -12.93
N ARG A 79 -1.00 16.29 -13.25
CA ARG A 79 0.44 16.58 -13.20
C ARG A 79 1.02 16.39 -11.80
N GLU A 80 0.34 16.88 -10.78
CA GLU A 80 0.82 16.80 -9.39
C GLU A 80 0.67 15.39 -8.80
N MET A 81 -0.36 14.64 -9.18
CA MET A 81 -0.49 13.23 -8.86
C MET A 81 0.70 12.45 -9.43
N ASN A 82 1.06 12.66 -10.71
CA ASN A 82 2.22 12.02 -11.31
C ASN A 82 3.52 12.39 -10.60
N LEU A 83 3.72 13.65 -10.21
CA LEU A 83 4.84 14.05 -9.36
C LEU A 83 4.85 13.29 -8.02
N ALA A 84 3.69 13.05 -7.41
CA ALA A 84 3.60 12.28 -6.17
C ALA A 84 3.93 10.79 -6.40
N LEU A 85 3.59 10.22 -7.55
CA LEU A 85 3.97 8.86 -7.94
C LEU A 85 5.49 8.75 -8.13
N ASP A 86 6.10 9.67 -8.87
CA ASP A 86 7.55 9.73 -9.08
C ASP A 86 8.28 9.88 -7.74
N TYR A 87 7.78 10.76 -6.86
CA TYR A 87 8.33 10.91 -5.52
C TYR A 87 8.21 9.60 -4.71
N ALA A 88 7.09 8.88 -4.81
CA ALA A 88 6.91 7.61 -4.10
C ALA A 88 7.86 6.53 -4.63
N LEU A 89 8.07 6.49 -5.95
CA LEU A 89 9.02 5.58 -6.60
C LEU A 89 10.44 5.87 -6.11
N GLU A 90 10.89 7.12 -6.18
CA GLU A 90 12.22 7.53 -5.70
C GLU A 90 12.39 7.28 -4.19
N ASN A 91 11.35 7.52 -3.40
CA ASN A 91 11.35 7.22 -1.97
C ASN A 91 11.59 5.73 -1.71
N ARG A 92 10.91 4.85 -2.46
CA ARG A 92 11.10 3.39 -2.37
C ARG A 92 12.49 2.98 -2.86
N ALA A 93 12.96 3.54 -3.97
CA ALA A 93 14.28 3.22 -4.54
C ALA A 93 15.41 3.50 -3.55
N ARG A 94 15.40 4.66 -2.88
CA ARG A 94 16.41 5.01 -1.86
C ARG A 94 16.38 4.07 -0.66
N MET A 95 15.19 3.76 -0.15
CA MET A 95 15.05 2.83 0.98
C MET A 95 15.48 1.41 0.59
N MET A 96 15.13 0.95 -0.61
CA MET A 96 15.54 -0.35 -1.11
C MET A 96 17.06 -0.43 -1.28
N ALA A 97 17.71 0.63 -1.77
CA ALA A 97 19.16 0.70 -1.87
C ALA A 97 19.85 0.52 -0.50
N VAL A 98 19.40 1.25 0.53
CA VAL A 98 19.91 1.10 1.90
C VAL A 98 19.60 -0.29 2.47
N PHE A 99 18.43 -0.84 2.16
CA PHE A 99 18.06 -2.16 2.63
C PHE A 99 18.94 -3.26 2.03
N LYS A 100 19.21 -3.19 0.72
CA LYS A 100 20.17 -4.09 0.04
C LYS A 100 21.58 -3.93 0.58
N GLU A 101 22.01 -2.70 0.86
CA GLU A 101 23.31 -2.42 1.45
C GLU A 101 23.48 -3.11 2.82
N ALA A 102 22.46 -3.07 3.68
CA ALA A 102 22.48 -3.77 4.97
C ALA A 102 22.68 -5.29 4.80
N PHE A 103 22.14 -5.89 3.74
CA PHE A 103 22.36 -7.30 3.44
C PHE A 103 23.80 -7.58 2.97
N TYR A 104 24.37 -6.73 2.12
CA TYR A 104 25.76 -6.87 1.68
C TYR A 104 26.77 -6.77 2.83
N HIS A 105 26.53 -5.89 3.81
CA HIS A 105 27.39 -5.78 5.00
C HIS A 105 27.27 -6.99 5.94
N THR A 106 26.15 -7.72 5.88
CA THR A 106 25.87 -8.86 6.77
C THR A 106 26.30 -10.19 6.17
N TYR A 107 26.16 -10.36 4.86
CA TYR A 107 26.36 -11.63 4.17
C TYR A 107 27.40 -11.50 3.05
N ALA A 108 28.38 -12.40 3.04
CA ALA A 108 29.51 -12.35 2.11
C ALA A 108 29.14 -12.58 0.62
N SER A 109 27.99 -13.18 0.35
CA SER A 109 27.51 -13.49 -1.01
C SER A 109 25.99 -13.32 -1.09
N VAL A 110 25.55 -12.19 -1.64
CA VAL A 110 24.13 -11.92 -1.94
C VAL A 110 24.02 -11.51 -3.39
N VAL A 111 23.04 -12.06 -4.10
CA VAL A 111 22.70 -11.67 -5.47
C VAL A 111 21.24 -11.27 -5.50
N PHE A 112 20.95 -10.04 -5.95
CA PHE A 112 19.58 -9.57 -6.17
C PHE A 112 19.23 -9.78 -7.64
N THR A 113 18.24 -10.64 -7.91
CA THR A 113 17.93 -11.12 -9.26
C THR A 113 16.69 -10.48 -9.86
N GLN A 114 15.73 -10.07 -9.02
CA GLN A 114 14.44 -9.55 -9.46
C GLN A 114 14.01 -8.36 -8.60
N GLU A 115 13.46 -7.35 -9.26
CA GLU A 115 12.77 -6.23 -8.61
C GLU A 115 11.36 -6.13 -9.19
N ILE A 116 10.37 -6.06 -8.30
CA ILE A 116 8.99 -5.77 -8.65
C ILE A 116 8.62 -4.48 -7.93
N ASN A 117 8.00 -3.55 -8.64
CA ASN A 117 7.58 -2.28 -8.08
C ASN A 117 6.22 -1.89 -8.64
N ILE A 118 5.27 -1.60 -7.75
CA ILE A 118 3.89 -1.29 -8.10
C ILE A 118 3.38 -0.08 -7.33
N HIS A 119 2.43 0.64 -7.94
CA HIS A 119 1.58 1.60 -7.28
C HIS A 119 0.20 1.00 -7.03
N HIS A 120 -0.46 1.40 -5.95
CA HIS A 120 -1.80 0.91 -5.58
C HIS A 120 -2.80 2.03 -5.23
N ASN A 121 -2.39 3.28 -5.42
CA ASN A 121 -3.20 4.48 -5.21
C ASN A 121 -2.84 5.50 -6.30
N TYR A 122 -3.56 5.47 -7.42
CA TYR A 122 -3.35 6.36 -8.57
C TYR A 122 -4.54 6.32 -9.53
N ALA A 123 -4.56 7.24 -10.48
CA ALA A 123 -5.40 7.14 -11.66
C ALA A 123 -4.50 7.21 -12.91
N ALA A 124 -4.87 6.50 -13.98
CA ALA A 124 -4.12 6.54 -15.24
C ALA A 124 -5.08 6.41 -16.44
N PRO A 125 -4.76 7.03 -17.59
CA PRO A 125 -5.48 6.78 -18.82
C PRO A 125 -5.12 5.37 -19.33
N GLU A 126 -6.13 4.58 -19.68
CA GLU A 126 -5.98 3.22 -20.19
C GLU A 126 -7.02 2.97 -21.28
N GLU A 127 -6.68 2.07 -22.21
CA GLU A 127 -7.60 1.61 -23.25
C GLU A 127 -8.33 0.36 -22.78
N HIS A 128 -9.66 0.46 -22.61
CA HIS A 128 -10.52 -0.66 -22.25
C HIS A 128 -11.81 -0.58 -23.04
N PHE A 129 -12.32 -1.73 -23.49
CA PHE A 129 -13.59 -1.82 -24.25
C PHE A 129 -13.65 -0.92 -25.51
N GLY A 130 -12.50 -0.58 -26.09
CA GLY A 130 -12.40 0.29 -27.27
C GLY A 130 -12.44 1.79 -26.97
N GLU A 131 -12.35 2.18 -25.69
CA GLU A 131 -12.36 3.57 -25.24
C GLU A 131 -11.15 3.90 -24.36
N SER A 132 -10.67 5.13 -24.48
CA SER A 132 -9.69 5.72 -23.57
C SER A 132 -10.40 6.19 -22.29
N VAL A 133 -10.20 5.49 -21.19
CA VAL A 133 -10.82 5.76 -19.89
C VAL A 133 -9.78 6.08 -18.82
N TRP A 134 -10.17 6.83 -17.79
CA TRP A 134 -9.36 6.99 -16.58
C TRP A 134 -9.67 5.87 -15.60
N VAL A 135 -8.71 4.97 -15.36
CA VAL A 135 -8.85 3.91 -14.36
C VAL A 135 -8.32 4.42 -13.03
N HIS A 136 -9.21 4.53 -12.03
CA HIS A 136 -8.88 4.96 -10.67
C HIS A 136 -8.66 3.73 -9.77
N ARG A 137 -7.43 3.51 -9.31
CA ARG A 137 -7.08 2.44 -8.38
C ARG A 137 -6.80 3.02 -7.00
N LYS A 138 -7.58 2.61 -6.00
CA LYS A 138 -7.41 2.97 -4.58
C LYS A 138 -7.47 1.71 -3.72
N GLY A 139 -6.31 1.23 -3.27
CA GLY A 139 -6.21 -0.09 -2.64
C GLY A 139 -6.37 -1.25 -3.63
N ALA A 140 -6.05 -1.01 -4.90
CA ALA A 140 -6.06 -1.98 -5.99
C ALA A 140 -4.80 -1.79 -6.84
N THR A 141 -4.37 -2.82 -7.56
CA THR A 141 -3.14 -2.80 -8.37
C THR A 141 -3.42 -3.18 -9.82
N SER A 142 -2.49 -2.86 -10.73
CA SER A 142 -2.56 -3.34 -12.11
C SER A 142 -2.26 -4.84 -12.14
N ALA A 143 -3.05 -5.57 -12.92
CA ALA A 143 -2.99 -7.00 -13.12
C ALA A 143 -3.13 -7.32 -14.63
N LYS A 144 -2.45 -6.54 -15.47
CA LYS A 144 -2.41 -6.78 -16.92
C LYS A 144 -1.84 -8.17 -17.21
N GLN A 145 -2.24 -8.74 -18.34
CA GLN A 145 -1.82 -10.09 -18.72
C GLN A 145 -0.28 -10.23 -18.65
N GLY A 146 0.20 -11.13 -17.77
CA GLY A 146 1.62 -11.40 -17.58
C GLY A 146 2.38 -10.42 -16.68
N GLU A 147 1.75 -9.34 -16.20
CA GLU A 147 2.38 -8.35 -15.31
C GLU A 147 2.65 -8.96 -13.93
N MET A 148 3.88 -8.81 -13.43
CA MET A 148 4.21 -9.25 -12.07
C MET A 148 3.70 -8.24 -11.04
N GLY A 149 2.99 -8.74 -10.03
CA GLY A 149 2.40 -7.95 -8.95
C GLY A 149 2.85 -8.40 -7.57
N ILE A 150 2.49 -7.60 -6.56
CA ILE A 150 2.77 -7.85 -5.15
C ILE A 150 1.47 -7.62 -4.37
N ILE A 151 1.05 -8.61 -3.58
CA ILE A 151 -0.11 -8.51 -2.70
C ILE A 151 0.37 -8.73 -1.26
N PRO A 152 0.72 -7.66 -0.52
CA PRO A 152 1.06 -7.76 0.88
C PRO A 152 -0.12 -8.20 1.77
N GLY A 153 0.19 -9.06 2.74
CA GLY A 153 -0.70 -9.30 3.87
C GLY A 153 -0.59 -8.22 4.95
N SER A 154 -0.41 -8.66 6.18
CA SER A 154 -0.11 -7.89 7.38
C SER A 154 1.24 -8.32 7.95
N MET A 155 1.74 -7.64 8.98
CA MET A 155 3.06 -7.90 9.58
C MET A 155 3.30 -9.33 10.08
N GLY A 156 2.25 -10.14 10.24
CA GLY A 156 2.34 -11.53 10.70
C GLY A 156 1.70 -12.55 9.77
N THR A 157 1.23 -12.14 8.59
CA THR A 157 0.58 -13.05 7.63
C THR A 157 1.37 -13.12 6.34
N PRO A 158 1.13 -14.13 5.49
CA PRO A 158 1.80 -14.21 4.20
C PRO A 158 1.59 -12.97 3.31
N SER A 159 2.53 -12.77 2.40
CA SER A 159 2.37 -11.92 1.22
C SER A 159 2.49 -12.79 -0.04
N TYR A 160 2.10 -12.27 -1.20
CA TYR A 160 2.16 -13.00 -2.46
C TYR A 160 2.86 -12.21 -3.55
N ILE A 161 3.71 -12.89 -4.31
CA ILE A 161 4.08 -12.47 -5.66
C ILE A 161 3.09 -13.11 -6.61
N VAL A 162 2.50 -12.30 -7.49
CA VAL A 162 1.43 -12.75 -8.40
C VAL A 162 1.74 -12.36 -9.83
N ARG A 163 1.01 -12.94 -10.78
CA ARG A 163 1.00 -12.56 -12.19
C ARG A 163 -0.42 -12.21 -12.63
N GLY A 164 -0.59 -11.08 -13.29
CA GLY A 164 -1.89 -10.63 -13.78
C GLY A 164 -2.44 -11.51 -14.91
N LYS A 165 -3.75 -11.78 -14.89
CA LYS A 165 -4.48 -12.49 -15.95
C LYS A 165 -5.19 -11.56 -16.94
N GLY A 166 -5.05 -10.24 -16.77
CA GLY A 166 -5.62 -9.27 -17.70
C GLY A 166 -7.14 -9.32 -17.82
N ASN A 167 -7.85 -9.71 -16.75
CA ASN A 167 -9.30 -9.81 -16.76
C ASN A 167 -9.93 -8.44 -17.12
N ALA A 168 -10.73 -8.40 -18.19
CA ALA A 168 -11.31 -7.18 -18.71
C ALA A 168 -12.36 -6.59 -17.76
N ASP A 169 -13.14 -7.43 -17.06
CA ASP A 169 -14.22 -6.98 -16.17
C ASP A 169 -13.68 -6.20 -14.95
N SER A 170 -12.42 -6.44 -14.58
CA SER A 170 -11.73 -5.70 -13.52
C SER A 170 -10.88 -4.53 -14.04
N PHE A 171 -10.99 -4.16 -15.32
CA PHE A 171 -10.06 -3.23 -15.98
C PHE A 171 -8.60 -3.66 -15.77
N ALA A 172 -8.35 -4.96 -15.91
CA ALA A 172 -7.07 -5.60 -15.65
C ALA A 172 -6.47 -5.19 -14.30
N SER A 173 -7.26 -5.28 -13.22
CA SER A 173 -6.85 -4.91 -11.87
C SER A 173 -7.10 -6.04 -10.88
N CYS A 174 -6.39 -6.03 -9.76
CA CYS A 174 -6.59 -6.95 -8.64
C CYS A 174 -6.43 -6.23 -7.29
N SER A 175 -6.59 -6.96 -6.19
CA SER A 175 -6.41 -6.43 -4.84
C SER A 175 -4.98 -5.94 -4.61
N HIS A 176 -4.81 -5.04 -3.64
CA HIS A 176 -3.49 -4.64 -3.16
C HIS A 176 -3.06 -5.44 -1.92
N GLY A 177 -3.98 -6.08 -1.21
CA GLY A 177 -3.68 -6.75 0.06
C GLY A 177 -4.92 -7.10 0.85
N ALA A 178 -4.72 -7.64 2.06
CA ALA A 178 -5.80 -8.19 2.88
C ALA A 178 -6.94 -7.19 3.19
N GLY A 179 -6.62 -5.91 3.33
CA GLY A 179 -7.59 -4.89 3.75
C GLY A 179 -7.98 -5.02 5.22
N ARG A 180 -8.37 -3.90 5.84
CA ARG A 180 -8.66 -3.84 7.28
C ARG A 180 -10.10 -4.29 7.55
N THR A 181 -10.29 -5.04 8.64
CA THR A 181 -11.63 -5.39 9.17
C THR A 181 -12.07 -4.42 10.27
N MET A 182 -11.13 -3.67 10.85
CA MET A 182 -11.41 -2.74 11.93
C MET A 182 -10.56 -1.45 11.84
N GLY A 183 -11.14 -0.37 12.36
CA GLY A 183 -10.43 0.91 12.49
C GLY A 183 -9.23 0.81 13.44
N ARG A 184 -8.21 1.66 13.23
CA ARG A 184 -6.95 1.64 14.01
C ARG A 184 -7.18 1.75 15.53
N MET A 185 -8.03 2.70 15.93
CA MET A 185 -8.37 2.89 17.35
C MET A 185 -9.20 1.75 17.93
N ALA A 186 -10.00 1.07 17.10
CA ALA A 186 -10.78 -0.08 17.55
C ALA A 186 -9.83 -1.25 17.83
N ALA A 187 -8.94 -1.57 16.89
CA ALA A 187 -7.91 -2.60 17.04
C ALA A 187 -7.12 -2.44 18.34
N SER A 188 -6.57 -1.26 18.59
CA SER A 188 -5.80 -1.00 19.81
C SER A 188 -6.61 -1.05 21.11
N ARG A 189 -7.95 -0.94 21.05
CA ARG A 189 -8.83 -1.05 22.22
C ARG A 189 -9.32 -2.46 22.49
N THR A 190 -9.46 -3.28 21.45
CA THR A 190 -10.17 -4.56 21.53
C THR A 190 -9.26 -5.77 21.41
N LEU A 191 -8.11 -5.64 20.76
CA LEU A 191 -7.18 -6.76 20.57
C LEU A 191 -6.38 -7.03 21.86
N SER A 192 -6.23 -8.31 22.20
CA SER A 192 -5.32 -8.73 23.27
C SER A 192 -3.88 -8.69 22.78
N ARG A 193 -2.99 -8.13 23.60
CA ARG A 193 -1.55 -8.18 23.37
C ARG A 193 -1.05 -9.62 23.23
N GLU A 194 -1.50 -10.55 24.07
CA GLU A 194 -1.03 -11.94 24.03
C GLU A 194 -1.39 -12.62 22.70
N ALA A 195 -2.61 -12.36 22.21
CA ALA A 195 -3.04 -12.86 20.91
C ALA A 195 -2.21 -12.25 19.77
N CYS A 196 -1.93 -10.95 19.83
CA CYS A 196 -1.06 -10.27 18.87
C CYS A 196 0.37 -10.80 18.91
N ASP A 197 0.95 -11.00 20.09
CA ASP A 197 2.30 -11.57 20.27
C ASP A 197 2.37 -12.99 19.70
N LYS A 198 1.34 -13.82 19.94
CA LYS A 198 1.24 -15.17 19.35
C LYS A 198 1.19 -15.14 17.82
N ALA A 199 0.47 -14.17 17.24
CA ALA A 199 0.42 -14.02 15.78
C ALA A 199 1.76 -13.57 15.15
N MET A 200 2.69 -13.07 15.98
CA MET A 200 4.04 -12.66 15.57
C MET A 200 5.11 -13.71 15.94
N GLU A 201 4.71 -14.88 16.44
CA GLU A 201 5.65 -15.92 16.88
C GLU A 201 6.58 -16.36 15.73
N GLY A 202 7.89 -16.36 16.00
CA GLY A 202 8.92 -16.68 15.01
C GLY A 202 9.26 -15.54 14.03
N ILE A 203 8.66 -14.36 14.20
CA ILE A 203 8.91 -13.17 13.37
C ILE A 203 9.68 -12.13 14.20
N VAL A 204 10.80 -11.64 13.68
CA VAL A 204 11.61 -10.61 14.34
C VAL A 204 10.94 -9.24 14.17
N PHE A 205 10.57 -8.58 15.26
CA PHE A 205 10.00 -7.22 15.22
C PHE A 205 10.32 -6.46 16.52
N SER A 206 10.22 -5.13 16.49
CA SER A 206 10.56 -4.24 17.62
C SER A 206 9.55 -4.25 18.79
N GLY A 207 8.56 -5.15 18.77
CA GLY A 207 7.45 -5.17 19.72
C GLY A 207 6.37 -4.12 19.42
N TRP A 208 5.28 -4.16 20.19
CA TRP A 208 4.22 -3.16 20.13
C TRP A 208 4.64 -1.87 20.85
N HIS A 209 4.44 -0.73 20.21
CA HIS A 209 4.77 0.57 20.79
C HIS A 209 3.56 1.24 21.41
N SER A 210 3.75 2.08 22.41
CA SER A 210 2.67 2.94 22.91
C SER A 210 2.21 3.92 21.83
N MET A 211 0.90 4.12 21.71
CA MET A 211 0.34 5.06 20.74
C MET A 211 0.90 6.48 20.95
N ARG A 212 1.40 7.06 19.85
CA ARG A 212 1.91 8.43 19.80
C ARG A 212 0.80 9.37 19.33
N GLY A 213 0.15 10.08 20.26
CA GLY A 213 -0.94 11.01 19.93
C GLY A 213 -1.11 12.19 20.89
N ARG A 214 -1.43 13.37 20.36
CA ARG A 214 -1.84 14.58 21.11
C ARG A 214 -3.31 14.46 21.50
N GLY A 215 -3.62 13.79 22.60
CA GLY A 215 -4.98 13.72 23.14
C GLY A 215 -5.10 12.84 24.38
N ARG A 216 -6.15 13.04 25.18
CA ARG A 216 -6.47 12.18 26.35
C ARG A 216 -6.89 10.75 25.94
N LYS A 217 -7.40 10.56 24.72
CA LYS A 217 -7.82 9.24 24.20
C LYS A 217 -6.60 8.44 23.74
N GLY A 218 -6.32 7.32 24.40
CA GLY A 218 -5.26 6.37 24.01
C GLY A 218 -3.89 6.56 24.69
N ARG A 219 -3.76 7.50 25.63
CA ARG A 219 -2.51 7.72 26.37
C ARG A 219 -2.20 6.48 27.24
N GLY A 220 -1.06 5.83 26.96
CA GLY A 220 -0.64 4.60 27.65
C GLY A 220 -1.14 3.30 27.03
N MET A 221 -1.96 3.36 25.97
CA MET A 221 -2.42 2.19 25.24
C MET A 221 -1.39 1.75 24.19
N LEU A 222 -1.22 0.44 24.03
CA LEU A 222 -0.40 -0.12 22.97
C LEU A 222 -1.04 0.14 21.60
N ASP A 223 -0.22 0.43 20.61
CA ASP A 223 -0.60 0.52 19.22
C ASP A 223 -0.62 -0.89 18.62
N LEU A 224 -1.82 -1.48 18.59
CA LEU A 224 -2.09 -2.74 17.92
C LEU A 224 -2.80 -2.50 16.59
N SER A 225 -2.72 -1.27 16.06
CA SER A 225 -3.50 -0.90 14.89
C SER A 225 -3.11 -1.68 13.64
N GLU A 226 -1.87 -2.15 13.56
CA GLU A 226 -1.36 -2.90 12.41
C GLU A 226 -1.16 -4.40 12.72
N ALA A 227 -1.68 -4.89 13.86
CA ALA A 227 -1.62 -6.30 14.22
C ALA A 227 -2.36 -7.18 13.19
N PRO A 228 -1.93 -8.44 12.96
CA PRO A 228 -2.53 -9.33 11.97
C PRO A 228 -4.05 -9.46 12.06
N GLN A 229 -4.57 -9.49 13.28
CA GLN A 229 -6.00 -9.63 13.58
C GLN A 229 -6.85 -8.42 13.16
N ALA A 230 -6.22 -7.28 12.84
CA ALA A 230 -6.93 -6.10 12.34
C ALA A 230 -7.22 -6.16 10.83
N TYR A 231 -6.73 -7.20 10.15
CA TYR A 231 -6.83 -7.43 8.72
C TYR A 231 -7.71 -8.64 8.39
N LYS A 232 -8.18 -8.72 7.15
CA LYS A 232 -8.79 -9.95 6.64
C LYS A 232 -7.73 -11.05 6.54
N ASN A 233 -8.19 -12.29 6.42
CA ASN A 233 -7.31 -13.37 6.02
C ASN A 233 -6.85 -13.15 4.58
N ILE A 234 -5.52 -13.07 4.39
CA ILE A 234 -4.96 -12.83 3.06
C ILE A 234 -5.24 -14.00 2.11
N ASP A 235 -5.27 -15.23 2.61
CA ASP A 235 -5.48 -16.43 1.79
C ASP A 235 -6.91 -16.43 1.20
N GLU A 236 -7.91 -15.96 1.96
CA GLU A 236 -9.29 -15.77 1.46
C GLU A 236 -9.38 -14.68 0.38
N VAL A 237 -8.57 -13.61 0.49
CA VAL A 237 -8.53 -12.56 -0.54
C VAL A 237 -7.94 -13.12 -1.83
N ILE A 238 -6.85 -13.89 -1.75
CA ILE A 238 -6.22 -14.53 -2.91
C ILE A 238 -7.17 -15.54 -3.57
N GLU A 239 -7.84 -16.39 -2.79
CA GLU A 239 -8.81 -17.36 -3.30
C GLU A 239 -9.97 -16.68 -4.04
N ALA A 240 -10.42 -15.52 -3.57
CA ALA A 240 -11.52 -14.78 -4.16
C ALA A 240 -11.18 -14.07 -5.49
N GLU A 241 -9.90 -14.00 -5.88
CA GLU A 241 -9.45 -13.28 -7.08
C GLU A 241 -8.58 -14.13 -8.02
N LEU A 242 -8.68 -15.46 -7.92
CA LEU A 242 -7.93 -16.38 -8.80
C LEU A 242 -8.32 -16.25 -10.28
N ASP A 243 -9.40 -15.58 -10.64
CA ASP A 243 -9.74 -15.20 -12.01
C ASP A 243 -8.99 -13.94 -12.48
N LEU A 244 -8.48 -13.12 -11.57
CA LEU A 244 -7.74 -11.88 -11.85
C LEU A 244 -6.23 -12.09 -11.88
N ILE A 245 -5.72 -13.01 -11.06
CA ILE A 245 -4.28 -13.28 -10.90
C ILE A 245 -3.94 -14.77 -10.86
N GLU A 246 -2.66 -15.06 -11.02
CA GLU A 246 -2.01 -16.33 -10.74
C GLU A 246 -1.01 -16.13 -9.57
N PRO A 247 -1.17 -16.81 -8.42
CA PRO A 247 -0.16 -16.79 -7.37
C PRO A 247 1.12 -17.50 -7.83
N ILE A 248 2.26 -16.83 -7.71
CA ILE A 248 3.57 -17.33 -8.19
C ILE A 248 4.47 -17.75 -7.02
N VAL A 249 4.54 -16.92 -5.98
CA VAL A 249 5.35 -17.20 -4.78
C VAL A 249 4.56 -16.80 -3.54
N ARG A 250 4.48 -17.68 -2.56
CA ARG A 250 3.95 -17.37 -1.23
C ARG A 250 5.10 -16.99 -0.31
N LEU A 251 5.00 -15.81 0.29
CA LEU A 251 6.04 -15.20 1.10
C LEU A 251 5.65 -15.25 2.58
N ARG A 252 6.45 -15.89 3.43
CA ARG A 252 6.26 -15.92 4.87
C ARG A 252 7.18 -14.88 5.55
N PRO A 253 6.66 -13.95 6.36
CA PRO A 253 7.49 -12.98 7.06
C PRO A 253 8.49 -13.65 8.01
N LEU A 254 9.72 -13.14 8.01
CA LEU A 254 10.81 -13.51 8.92
C LEU A 254 11.15 -12.36 9.88
N GLY A 255 11.03 -11.12 9.40
CA GLY A 255 11.20 -9.94 10.23
C GLY A 255 10.54 -8.71 9.63
N VAL A 256 10.02 -7.84 10.49
CA VAL A 256 9.25 -6.65 10.12
C VAL A 256 9.79 -5.42 10.85
N LEU A 257 10.03 -4.36 10.08
CA LEU A 257 10.34 -3.03 10.58
C LEU A 257 9.19 -2.07 10.27
N LYS A 258 8.70 -1.40 11.31
CA LYS A 258 7.64 -0.38 11.27
C LYS A 258 8.26 1.02 11.44
N GLY A 259 7.61 2.03 10.86
CA GLY A 259 8.02 3.44 10.96
C GLY A 259 7.21 4.27 11.95
#